data_AF-A0AAJ6BGU9-F1
#
_entry.id   AF-A0AAJ6BGU9-F1
#
_cell.length_a   1.000
_cell.length_b   1.000
_cell.length_c   1.000
_cell.angle_alpha   90.00
_cell.angle_beta   90.00
_cell.angle_gamma   90.00
#
_symmetry.space_group_name_H-M   'P 1'
#
loop_
_entity.id
_entity.type
_entity.pdbx_description
1 polymer ?
#
loop_
_entity_poly.entity_id
_entity_poly.type
_entity_poly.pdbx_seq_one_letter_code
_entity_poly.pdbx_strand_id
1 'polypeptide(L)'
;MKKIFSFLAGLLITTNAISQWLSQSAEGKGTVLSKGATVSLDVAKTDISFSLNNLNRPVWVQGDSAVHRFFFGAALSAKNEEGIGNLFSKGDFVPSSRLTGFWGVKLLDNQPNFRKEEERLNAVLQDLTNRQVVDFQIRTASLIRLEVEERDNLAKNIRDKISSDWIEEVKTSVAAKFIAYLKKYQQNNAFVAQNVDVANIIADVIAGIKAMVKEFDIEQNKLRKELEAHYKGFVESNQTNLSVFTFGGIDASSFKRVDSIHTTDLPASFSKEEFRGGIWGIGLNYQTNRLKIGFTYAYRKTNNFSLLDKTDYTLTSMYTSGGQELKQSKEITAYTGKYGKVEVNELNLDVLYTIGLGKGADTYAMLNAYLRSNMFSRDEELLPGSFNIGVASYFFTRKSKFLGGLYVELPDVDDSYEKSKPDDKQNIRPAIRRLTFGIVGKFSINSLISWQ
;
A
#
# COMPACT_ATOMS: atom_id res chain seq x y z
N MET A 1 24.44 -0.94 -18.62
CA MET A 1 23.91 -1.93 -17.66
C MET A 1 24.36 -1.71 -16.21
N LYS A 2 25.67 -1.76 -15.87
CA LYS A 2 26.14 -1.58 -14.47
C LYS A 2 25.59 -0.32 -13.76
N LYS A 3 25.60 0.86 -14.40
CA LYS A 3 25.07 2.11 -13.81
C LYS A 3 23.56 2.09 -13.53
N ILE A 4 22.77 1.42 -14.37
CA ILE A 4 21.32 1.25 -14.18
C ILE A 4 21.06 0.30 -13.02
N PHE A 5 21.85 -0.78 -12.92
CA PHE A 5 21.76 -1.74 -11.82
C PHE A 5 22.15 -1.09 -10.47
N SER A 6 23.19 -0.26 -10.44
CA SER A 6 23.58 0.51 -9.26
C SER A 6 22.53 1.55 -8.84
N PHE A 7 21.87 2.20 -9.81
CA PHE A 7 20.77 3.14 -9.54
C PHE A 7 19.54 2.43 -8.97
N LEU A 8 19.14 1.29 -9.56
CA LEU A 8 18.06 0.44 -9.05
C LEU A 8 18.37 -0.13 -7.66
N ALA A 9 19.62 -0.57 -7.43
CA ALA A 9 20.07 -1.04 -6.12
C ALA A 9 20.06 0.08 -5.07
N GLY A 10 20.42 1.31 -5.43
CA GLY A 10 20.32 2.48 -4.54
C GLY A 10 18.88 2.82 -4.15
N LEU A 11 17.93 2.69 -5.09
CA LEU A 11 16.49 2.90 -4.81
C LEU A 11 15.91 1.83 -3.88
N LEU A 12 16.38 0.58 -4.00
CA LEU A 12 15.94 -0.55 -3.15
C LEU A 12 16.33 -0.41 -1.68
N ILE A 13 17.36 0.38 -1.35
CA ILE A 13 17.89 0.53 0.02
C ILE A 13 17.06 1.55 0.85
N THR A 14 16.15 2.31 0.24
CA THR A 14 15.26 3.22 0.97
C THR A 14 14.02 2.50 1.51
N THR A 15 14.24 1.71 2.57
CA THR A 15 13.21 0.92 3.25
C THR A 15 12.14 1.80 3.92
N ASN A 16 10.87 1.36 3.80
CA ASN A 16 9.65 1.83 4.50
C ASN A 16 8.70 2.78 3.75
N ALA A 17 8.30 2.43 2.52
CA ALA A 17 7.01 2.88 1.99
C ALA A 17 6.44 1.82 1.04
N ILE A 18 5.22 1.33 1.26
CA ILE A 18 4.61 0.19 0.53
C ILE A 18 3.42 0.70 -0.28
N SER A 19 3.41 0.64 -1.63
CA SER A 19 2.21 0.75 -2.50
C SER A 19 2.25 -0.32 -3.53
N GLN A 20 1.10 -0.92 -3.81
CA GLN A 20 0.77 -1.50 -5.11
C GLN A 20 -0.33 -0.64 -5.72
N TRP A 21 -0.46 -0.60 -7.05
CA TRP A 21 -1.77 -0.35 -7.66
C TRP A 21 -2.74 -1.39 -7.09
N LEU A 22 -3.61 -0.94 -6.18
CA LEU A 22 -4.42 -1.82 -5.34
C LEU A 22 -5.50 -2.54 -6.14
N SER A 23 -6.01 -1.90 -7.20
CA SER A 23 -6.88 -2.52 -8.19
C SER A 23 -6.27 -2.44 -9.58
N GLN A 24 -6.30 -3.55 -10.30
CA GLN A 24 -5.84 -3.63 -11.68
C GLN A 24 -6.80 -4.47 -12.51
N SER A 25 -7.29 -3.89 -13.60
CA SER A 25 -7.97 -4.63 -14.67
C SER A 25 -7.10 -5.75 -15.25
N ALA A 26 -7.66 -6.57 -16.14
CA ALA A 26 -6.92 -7.59 -16.88
C ALA A 26 -5.68 -7.02 -17.58
N GLU A 27 -5.67 -5.73 -17.95
CA GLU A 27 -4.54 -5.04 -18.58
C GLU A 27 -3.58 -4.35 -17.59
N GLY A 28 -3.81 -4.43 -16.28
CA GLY A 28 -2.97 -3.76 -15.29
C GLY A 28 -3.34 -2.29 -15.04
N LYS A 29 -4.41 -1.78 -15.67
CA LYS A 29 -4.89 -0.39 -15.49
C LYS A 29 -5.72 -0.23 -14.21
N GLY A 30 -5.51 0.87 -13.49
CA GLY A 30 -6.30 1.31 -12.33
C GLY A 30 -6.41 2.83 -12.29
N THR A 31 -7.44 3.37 -11.63
CA THR A 31 -7.62 4.83 -11.45
C THR A 31 -7.34 5.30 -10.04
N VAL A 32 -7.50 4.42 -9.04
CA VAL A 32 -7.31 4.77 -7.64
C VAL A 32 -5.85 4.66 -7.24
N LEU A 33 -5.29 5.79 -6.83
CA LEU A 33 -3.92 5.90 -6.38
C LEU A 33 -3.80 5.52 -4.89
N SER A 34 -2.73 4.79 -4.55
CA SER A 34 -2.43 4.36 -3.18
C SER A 34 -0.97 4.65 -2.81
N LYS A 35 -0.71 4.93 -1.52
CA LYS A 35 0.65 5.18 -0.97
C LYS A 35 1.61 4.07 -1.25
N GLY A 36 2.85 4.44 -1.61
CA GLY A 36 4.13 3.74 -1.38
C GLY A 36 4.94 3.21 -2.58
N ALA A 37 5.88 2.30 -2.31
CA ALA A 37 6.83 1.73 -3.26
C ALA A 37 6.55 0.26 -3.57
N THR A 38 6.70 -0.15 -4.83
CA THR A 38 6.73 -1.57 -5.22
C THR A 38 7.78 -1.90 -6.23
N VAL A 39 8.30 -3.10 -6.08
CA VAL A 39 8.71 -3.96 -7.20
C VAL A 39 7.65 -5.04 -7.33
N SER A 40 7.04 -5.15 -8.50
CA SER A 40 6.08 -6.21 -8.83
C SER A 40 6.57 -7.01 -10.03
N LEU A 41 6.43 -8.33 -9.92
CA LEU A 41 6.54 -9.27 -11.02
C LEU A 41 5.15 -9.85 -11.27
N ASP A 42 4.54 -9.49 -12.40
CA ASP A 42 3.33 -10.14 -12.91
C ASP A 42 3.79 -11.25 -13.87
N VAL A 43 3.77 -12.48 -13.35
CA VAL A 43 4.23 -13.66 -14.06
C VAL A 43 3.34 -13.97 -15.27
N ALA A 44 2.01 -13.76 -15.16
CA ALA A 44 1.09 -14.03 -16.25
C ALA A 44 1.33 -13.11 -17.45
N LYS A 45 1.65 -11.84 -17.18
CA LYS A 45 1.94 -10.83 -18.21
C LYS A 45 3.41 -10.66 -18.54
N THR A 46 4.30 -11.37 -17.85
CA THR A 46 5.75 -11.15 -17.94
C THR A 46 6.15 -9.70 -17.77
N ASP A 47 5.50 -9.02 -16.83
CA ASP A 47 5.72 -7.60 -16.55
C ASP A 47 6.53 -7.46 -15.25
N ILE A 48 7.60 -6.68 -15.33
CA ILE A 48 8.36 -6.21 -14.18
C ILE A 48 8.11 -4.72 -14.05
N SER A 49 7.54 -4.31 -12.92
CA SER A 49 7.23 -2.92 -12.62
C SER A 49 7.84 -2.45 -11.32
N PHE A 50 8.33 -1.22 -11.35
CA PHE A 50 8.87 -0.46 -10.23
C PHE A 50 8.04 0.80 -10.07
N SER A 51 7.55 1.12 -8.88
CA SER A 51 6.82 2.36 -8.65
C SER A 51 7.15 2.95 -7.30
N LEU A 52 7.16 4.28 -7.22
CA LEU A 52 7.42 5.06 -6.01
C LEU A 52 6.42 6.22 -5.95
N ASN A 53 5.84 6.48 -4.78
CA ASN A 53 5.02 7.67 -4.55
C ASN A 53 4.99 8.08 -3.07
N ASN A 54 4.60 9.32 -2.82
CA ASN A 54 4.50 9.91 -1.47
C ASN A 54 3.04 10.05 -0.96
N LEU A 55 2.06 9.33 -1.54
CA LEU A 55 0.66 9.38 -1.05
C LEU A 55 0.57 8.93 0.41
N ASN A 56 -0.57 9.17 1.08
CA ASN A 56 -0.80 8.70 2.45
C ASN A 56 -1.43 7.30 2.47
N ARG A 57 -1.16 6.53 3.53
CA ARG A 57 -1.86 5.25 3.73
C ARG A 57 -3.37 5.50 3.74
N PRO A 58 -4.18 4.55 3.28
CA PRO A 58 -5.63 4.73 3.35
C PRO A 58 -6.06 4.98 4.79
N VAL A 59 -7.03 5.88 4.95
CA VAL A 59 -7.56 6.43 6.21
C VAL A 59 -7.60 5.43 7.37
N TRP A 60 -8.21 4.27 7.13
CA TRP A 60 -8.44 3.22 8.11
C TRP A 60 -7.20 2.41 8.57
N VAL A 61 -6.02 2.65 7.98
CA VAL A 61 -4.74 1.98 8.31
C VAL A 61 -3.67 3.02 8.74
N GLN A 62 -4.03 4.30 8.86
CA GLN A 62 -3.10 5.34 9.32
C GLN A 62 -2.94 5.30 10.85
N GLY A 63 -1.69 5.15 11.29
CA GLY A 63 -1.23 5.49 12.63
C GLY A 63 0.01 6.41 12.59
N ASP A 64 0.24 7.14 11.49
CA ASP A 64 1.48 7.91 11.29
C ASP A 64 1.27 9.27 10.56
N SER A 65 2.18 10.20 10.79
CA SER A 65 1.91 11.62 11.12
C SER A 65 2.02 12.65 9.99
N ALA A 66 2.41 12.29 8.77
CA ALA A 66 2.48 13.28 7.68
C ALA A 66 1.27 13.23 6.74
N VAL A 67 0.35 14.20 6.83
CA VAL A 67 -0.65 14.45 5.79
C VAL A 67 -0.07 15.40 4.76
N HIS A 68 0.49 14.87 3.68
CA HIS A 68 0.88 15.72 2.56
C HIS A 68 -0.37 16.06 1.73
N ARG A 69 -0.69 17.36 1.62
CA ARG A 69 -1.70 17.85 0.68
C ARG A 69 -1.28 17.59 -0.76
N PHE A 70 0.00 17.76 -1.05
CA PHE A 70 0.58 17.47 -2.35
C PHE A 70 1.10 16.04 -2.41
N PHE A 71 0.87 15.38 -3.53
CA PHE A 71 1.41 14.06 -3.79
C PHE A 71 1.94 13.95 -5.21
N PHE A 72 2.90 13.04 -5.40
CA PHE A 72 3.51 12.72 -6.66
C PHE A 72 4.02 11.27 -6.64
N GLY A 73 4.24 10.73 -7.83
CA GLY A 73 4.82 9.41 -7.99
C GLY A 73 5.32 9.16 -9.40
N ALA A 74 6.13 8.13 -9.53
CA ALA A 74 6.64 7.65 -10.80
C ALA A 74 6.61 6.12 -10.82
N ALA A 75 6.38 5.54 -11.99
CA ALA A 75 6.43 4.10 -12.20
C ALA A 75 7.11 3.77 -13.53
N LEU A 76 7.97 2.77 -13.52
CA LEU A 76 8.63 2.18 -14.67
C LEU A 76 8.17 0.73 -14.79
N SER A 77 7.66 0.32 -15.94
CA SER A 77 7.32 -1.07 -16.23
C SER A 77 8.00 -1.54 -17.50
N ALA A 78 8.36 -2.81 -17.54
CA ALA A 78 8.90 -3.48 -18.70
C ALA A 78 8.24 -4.86 -18.81
N LYS A 79 7.62 -5.13 -19.95
CA LYS A 79 6.93 -6.39 -20.23
C LYS A 79 7.34 -6.98 -21.57
N ASN A 80 7.16 -8.28 -21.71
CA ASN A 80 7.07 -8.92 -23.02
C ASN A 80 5.61 -8.87 -23.48
N GLU A 81 5.32 -8.32 -24.65
CA GLU A 81 3.94 -8.29 -25.16
C GLU A 81 3.39 -9.69 -25.45
N GLU A 82 4.27 -10.69 -25.60
CA GLU A 82 3.87 -12.06 -25.92
C GLU A 82 3.60 -12.96 -24.71
N GLY A 83 3.77 -12.46 -23.49
CA GLY A 83 3.51 -13.22 -22.26
C GLY A 83 4.56 -14.31 -21.93
N ILE A 84 4.23 -15.17 -20.96
CA ILE A 84 5.20 -16.08 -20.31
C ILE A 84 5.54 -17.33 -21.09
N GLY A 85 4.62 -17.82 -21.92
CA GLY A 85 4.90 -18.96 -22.80
C GLY A 85 6.18 -18.74 -23.60
N ASN A 86 6.43 -17.49 -24.01
CA ASN A 86 7.51 -17.13 -24.89
C ASN A 86 8.82 -16.75 -24.19
N LEU A 87 8.81 -16.59 -22.86
CA LEU A 87 10.06 -16.50 -22.10
C LEU A 87 10.81 -17.83 -22.03
N PHE A 88 10.08 -18.95 -22.14
CA PHE A 88 10.64 -20.30 -22.04
C PHE A 88 10.77 -21.01 -23.39
N SER A 89 10.00 -20.60 -24.42
CA SER A 89 10.27 -21.01 -25.81
C SER A 89 11.39 -20.14 -26.40
N LYS A 90 12.39 -20.78 -27.01
CA LYS A 90 13.70 -20.20 -27.40
C LYS A 90 13.69 -19.09 -28.47
N GLY A 91 12.57 -18.44 -28.77
CA GLY A 91 12.47 -17.53 -29.89
C GLY A 91 11.48 -16.41 -29.66
N ASP A 92 12.05 -15.22 -29.50
CA ASP A 92 11.44 -13.90 -29.66
C ASP A 92 10.77 -13.26 -28.44
N PHE A 93 11.30 -12.06 -28.17
CA PHE A 93 10.93 -11.18 -27.09
C PHE A 93 10.53 -9.87 -27.75
N VAL A 94 9.29 -9.45 -27.55
CA VAL A 94 8.78 -8.14 -27.96
C VAL A 94 8.83 -7.23 -26.74
N PRO A 95 9.96 -6.53 -26.52
CA PRO A 95 10.08 -5.64 -25.39
C PRO A 95 9.08 -4.50 -25.52
N SER A 96 8.39 -4.24 -24.42
CA SER A 96 7.58 -3.05 -24.22
C SER A 96 7.93 -2.45 -22.89
N SER A 97 8.16 -1.15 -22.86
CA SER A 97 8.54 -0.40 -21.67
C SER A 97 7.66 0.83 -21.54
N ARG A 98 7.38 1.21 -20.30
CA ARG A 98 6.53 2.35 -19.99
C ARG A 98 7.09 3.07 -18.78
N LEU A 99 7.30 4.37 -18.92
CA LEU A 99 7.59 5.28 -17.81
C LEU A 99 6.38 6.17 -17.61
N THR A 100 5.84 6.20 -16.40
CA THR A 100 4.69 7.05 -16.03
C THR A 100 5.02 7.86 -14.79
N GLY A 101 4.40 9.02 -14.68
CA GLY A 101 4.46 9.88 -13.50
C GLY A 101 3.13 10.57 -13.27
N PHE A 102 2.91 10.98 -12.02
CA PHE A 102 1.74 11.77 -11.64
C PHE A 102 2.09 12.76 -10.56
N TRP A 103 1.29 13.82 -10.46
CA TRP A 103 1.33 14.81 -9.41
C TRP A 103 -0.09 15.33 -9.15
N GLY A 104 -0.40 15.66 -7.90
CA GLY A 104 -1.74 16.05 -7.52
C GLY A 104 -1.84 16.65 -6.13
N VAL A 105 -3.06 17.02 -5.77
CA VAL A 105 -3.39 17.67 -4.51
C VAL A 105 -4.66 17.08 -3.91
N LYS A 106 -4.70 17.01 -2.58
CA LYS A 106 -5.88 16.68 -1.79
C LYS A 106 -6.67 17.96 -1.51
N LEU A 107 -7.89 18.03 -2.01
CA LEU A 107 -8.79 19.18 -1.86
C LEU A 107 -9.58 19.11 -0.56
N LEU A 108 -10.02 17.91 -0.18
CA LEU A 108 -10.75 17.67 1.06
C LEU A 108 -9.98 16.66 1.89
N ASP A 109 -9.74 17.00 3.15
CA ASP A 109 -9.17 16.13 4.17
C ASP A 109 -9.71 16.55 5.54
N ASN A 110 -10.65 15.78 6.08
CA ASN A 110 -11.24 16.04 7.40
C ASN A 110 -10.41 15.44 8.56
N GLN A 111 -9.25 14.83 8.29
CA GLN A 111 -8.35 14.30 9.32
C GLN A 111 -7.65 15.30 10.23
N PRO A 112 -7.38 16.57 9.85
CA PRO A 112 -6.58 17.47 10.68
C PRO A 112 -7.17 17.71 12.08
N ASN A 113 -8.49 17.73 12.20
CA ASN A 113 -9.17 18.00 13.47
C ASN A 113 -9.07 16.82 14.44
N PHE A 114 -9.18 15.58 13.93
CA PHE A 114 -9.03 14.39 14.75
C PHE A 114 -7.64 14.29 15.38
N ARG A 115 -6.60 14.53 14.57
CA ARG A 115 -5.20 14.42 15.00
C ARG A 115 -4.83 15.43 16.05
N LYS A 116 -5.22 16.70 15.87
CA LYS A 116 -4.98 17.74 16.88
C LYS A 116 -5.57 17.34 18.24
N GLU A 117 -6.74 16.72 18.22
CA GLU A 117 -7.41 16.27 19.43
C GLU A 117 -6.78 15.00 20.02
N GLU A 118 -6.33 14.04 19.19
CA GLU A 118 -5.56 12.88 19.63
C GLU A 118 -4.21 13.29 20.25
N GLU A 119 -3.47 14.18 19.60
CA GLU A 119 -2.23 14.77 20.11
C GLU A 119 -2.47 15.49 21.44
N ARG A 120 -3.55 16.27 21.54
CA ARG A 120 -3.97 16.94 22.78
C ARG A 120 -4.23 15.93 23.89
N LEU A 121 -5.03 14.90 23.64
CA LEU A 121 -5.38 13.88 24.64
C LEU A 121 -4.14 13.07 25.08
N ASN A 122 -3.27 12.69 24.15
CA ASN A 122 -2.01 12.00 24.48
C ASN A 122 -1.07 12.89 25.30
N ALA A 123 -0.94 14.17 24.96
CA ALA A 123 -0.16 15.13 25.73
C ALA A 123 -0.71 15.28 27.15
N VAL A 124 -2.04 15.37 27.31
CA VAL A 124 -2.70 15.41 28.63
C VAL A 124 -2.46 14.12 29.41
N LEU A 125 -2.53 12.95 28.78
CA LEU A 125 -2.27 11.67 29.43
C LEU A 125 -0.80 11.54 29.89
N GLN A 126 0.14 12.01 29.07
CA GLN A 126 1.57 12.03 29.41
C GLN A 126 1.86 13.02 30.54
N ASP A 127 1.29 14.22 30.48
CA ASP A 127 1.39 15.22 31.54
C ASP A 127 0.79 14.70 32.85
N LEU A 128 -0.38 14.07 32.80
CA LEU A 128 -0.98 13.42 33.96
C LEU A 128 -0.06 12.35 34.54
N THR A 129 0.51 11.49 33.71
CA THR A 129 1.44 10.43 34.17
C THR A 129 2.67 11.01 34.86
N ASN A 130 3.22 12.10 34.33
CA ASN A 130 4.36 12.79 34.93
C ASN A 130 3.98 13.47 36.25
N ARG A 131 2.84 14.17 36.29
CA ARG A 131 2.33 14.80 37.51
C ARG A 131 2.03 13.78 38.59
N GLN A 132 1.49 12.62 38.25
CA GLN A 132 1.21 11.56 39.21
C GLN A 132 2.45 11.10 39.98
N VAL A 133 3.62 11.06 39.33
CA VAL A 133 4.87 10.73 40.02
C VAL A 133 5.25 11.83 41.02
N VAL A 134 5.19 13.10 40.60
CA VAL A 134 5.55 14.24 41.45
C VAL A 134 4.54 14.43 42.59
N ASP A 135 3.25 14.41 42.28
CA ASP A 135 2.17 14.54 43.25
C ASP A 135 2.17 13.36 44.23
N PHE A 136 2.47 12.14 43.76
CA PHE A 136 2.68 11.00 44.65
C PHE A 136 3.77 11.30 45.69
N GLN A 137 4.92 11.81 45.26
CA GLN A 137 6.04 12.11 46.15
C GLN A 137 5.67 13.19 47.17
N ILE A 138 5.05 14.29 46.72
CA ILE A 138 4.67 15.42 47.59
C ILE A 138 3.58 14.99 48.58
N ARG A 139 2.47 14.42 48.10
CA ARG A 139 1.34 14.03 48.94
C ARG A 139 1.72 12.92 49.92
N THR A 140 2.56 11.97 49.50
CA THR A 140 3.02 10.90 50.39
C THR A 140 4.01 11.42 51.43
N ALA A 141 4.90 12.35 51.10
CA ALA A 141 5.75 13.00 52.10
C ALA A 141 4.92 13.76 53.14
N SER A 142 3.89 14.49 52.71
CA SER A 142 2.95 15.15 53.63
C SER A 142 2.19 14.16 54.50
N LEU A 143 1.73 13.04 53.93
CA LEU A 143 1.06 11.96 54.66
C LEU A 143 2.00 11.33 55.71
N ILE A 144 3.26 11.07 55.36
CA ILE A 144 4.26 10.56 56.30
C ILE A 144 4.44 11.52 57.47
N ARG A 145 4.58 12.83 57.20
CA ARG A 145 4.70 13.84 58.27
C ARG A 145 3.49 13.83 59.18
N LEU A 146 2.28 13.85 58.61
CA LEU A 146 1.04 13.80 59.37
C LEU A 146 0.99 12.56 60.28
N GLU A 147 1.16 11.37 59.69
CA GLU A 147 1.01 10.11 60.41
C GLU A 147 2.15 9.84 61.41
N VAL A 148 3.35 10.37 61.18
CA VAL A 148 4.52 10.15 62.05
C VAL A 148 4.64 11.23 63.13
N GLU A 149 4.45 12.52 62.79
CA GLU A 149 4.67 13.64 63.71
C GLU A 149 3.52 13.83 64.71
N GLU A 150 2.27 13.51 64.33
CA GLU A 150 1.10 13.65 65.20
C GLU A 150 0.94 12.49 66.22
N ARG A 151 1.82 11.48 66.19
CA ARG A 151 1.76 10.33 67.11
C ARG A 151 2.57 10.60 68.38
N ASP A 152 1.92 11.08 69.42
CA ASP A 152 2.55 11.47 70.70
C ASP A 152 3.22 10.31 71.47
N ASN A 153 2.82 9.07 71.21
CA ASN A 153 3.34 7.89 71.90
C ASN A 153 4.73 7.44 71.42
N LEU A 154 5.25 8.03 70.33
CA LEU A 154 6.56 7.72 69.79
C LEU A 154 7.61 8.71 70.26
N ALA A 155 8.74 8.20 70.76
CA ALA A 155 9.87 9.04 71.14
C ALA A 155 10.34 9.88 69.94
N LYS A 156 10.66 11.15 70.19
CA LYS A 156 10.98 12.14 69.15
C LYS A 156 12.08 11.67 68.18
N ASN A 157 13.16 11.11 68.70
CA ASN A 157 14.28 10.60 67.91
C ASN A 157 13.88 9.47 66.94
N ILE A 158 12.87 8.68 67.29
CA ILE A 158 12.32 7.63 66.44
C ILE A 158 11.45 8.26 65.33
N ARG A 159 10.58 9.22 65.68
CA ARG A 159 9.76 9.96 64.70
C ARG A 159 10.63 10.64 63.65
N ASP A 160 11.66 11.36 64.08
CA ASP A 160 12.58 12.09 63.21
C ASP A 160 13.30 11.14 62.22
N LYS A 161 13.76 9.97 62.72
CA LYS A 161 14.43 8.96 61.88
C LYS A 161 13.48 8.34 60.85
N ILE A 162 12.29 7.91 61.28
CA ILE A 162 11.30 7.29 60.39
C ILE A 162 10.87 8.27 59.30
N SER A 163 10.52 9.50 59.69
CA SER A 163 10.11 10.56 58.76
C SER A 163 11.22 10.84 57.75
N SER A 164 12.47 11.01 58.20
CA SER A 164 13.62 11.26 57.30
C SER A 164 13.87 10.10 56.32
N ASP A 165 13.96 8.87 56.81
CA ASP A 165 14.27 7.69 55.98
C ASP A 165 13.18 7.47 54.92
N TRP A 166 11.91 7.59 55.31
CA TRP A 166 10.78 7.35 54.42
C TRP A 166 10.59 8.48 53.40
N ILE A 167 10.80 9.74 53.80
CA ILE A 167 10.78 10.88 52.88
C ILE A 167 11.91 10.77 51.86
N GLU A 168 13.08 10.27 52.24
CA GLU A 168 14.17 10.09 51.27
C GLU A 168 13.87 8.96 50.27
N GLU A 169 13.31 7.84 50.74
CA GLU A 169 12.92 6.75 49.86
C GLU A 169 11.77 7.16 48.91
N VAL A 170 10.81 7.96 49.37
CA VAL A 170 9.66 8.35 48.53
C VAL A 170 10.09 9.23 47.34
N LYS A 171 11.07 10.12 47.51
CA LYS A 171 11.59 11.01 46.45
C LYS A 171 12.10 10.27 45.21
N THR A 172 12.50 9.01 45.36
CA THR A 172 13.05 8.18 44.27
C THR A 172 12.17 6.98 43.93
N SER A 173 10.96 6.92 44.49
CA SER A 173 10.07 5.78 44.36
C SER A 173 8.76 6.14 43.66
N VAL A 174 8.18 5.13 43.03
CA VAL A 174 6.77 5.10 42.63
C VAL A 174 5.97 4.35 43.69
N ALA A 175 4.65 4.56 43.73
CA ALA A 175 3.76 4.00 44.76
C ALA A 175 3.98 2.51 45.06
N ALA A 176 4.05 1.67 44.03
CA ALA A 176 4.25 0.23 44.21
C ALA A 176 5.59 -0.11 44.89
N LYS A 177 6.68 0.57 44.49
CA LYS A 177 8.02 0.39 45.07
C LYS A 177 8.05 0.85 46.53
N PHE A 178 7.44 2.01 46.82
CA PHE A 178 7.41 2.55 48.17
C PHE A 178 6.55 1.70 49.13
N ILE A 179 5.39 1.20 48.68
CA ILE A 179 4.59 0.24 49.46
C ILE A 179 5.41 -1.04 49.75
N ALA A 180 6.15 -1.56 48.77
CA ALA A 180 6.99 -2.73 48.98
C ALA A 180 8.12 -2.45 49.98
N TYR A 181 8.73 -1.26 49.92
CA TYR A 181 9.69 -0.78 50.91
C TYR A 181 9.08 -0.77 52.32
N LEU A 182 7.90 -0.16 52.51
CA LEU A 182 7.24 -0.09 53.82
C LEU A 182 6.91 -1.48 54.39
N LYS A 183 6.43 -2.40 53.56
CA LYS A 183 6.20 -3.80 53.97
C LYS A 183 7.49 -4.50 54.38
N LYS A 184 8.58 -4.29 53.64
CA LYS A 184 9.89 -4.84 53.97
C LYS A 184 10.43 -4.25 55.26
N TYR A 185 10.22 -2.94 55.47
CA TYR A 185 10.57 -2.23 56.69
C TYR A 185 9.84 -2.82 57.90
N GLN A 186 8.54 -3.11 57.75
CA GLN A 186 7.73 -3.77 58.78
C GLN A 186 8.22 -5.17 59.15
N GLN A 187 8.65 -5.96 58.15
CA GLN A 187 9.05 -7.37 58.35
C GLN A 187 10.46 -7.53 58.92
N ASN A 188 11.41 -6.70 58.48
CA ASN A 188 12.84 -6.92 58.74
C ASN A 188 13.40 -6.10 59.90
N ASN A 189 12.62 -5.17 60.44
CA ASN A 189 13.10 -4.30 61.49
C ASN A 189 12.57 -4.79 62.85
N ALA A 190 13.46 -5.40 63.64
CA ALA A 190 13.14 -5.89 64.99
C ALA A 190 12.53 -4.79 65.89
N PHE A 191 12.85 -3.52 65.61
CA PHE A 191 12.24 -2.37 66.25
C PHE A 191 10.73 -2.26 65.98
N VAL A 192 10.27 -2.52 64.76
CA VAL A 192 8.84 -2.46 64.40
C VAL A 192 8.06 -3.57 65.09
N ALA A 193 8.66 -4.76 65.24
CA ALA A 193 8.06 -5.88 65.97
C ALA A 193 7.81 -5.58 67.46
N GLN A 194 8.56 -4.63 68.04
CA GLN A 194 8.45 -4.22 69.44
C GLN A 194 7.56 -2.97 69.65
N ASN A 195 7.13 -2.29 68.57
CA ASN A 195 6.40 -1.02 68.65
C ASN A 195 5.12 -1.08 67.78
N VAL A 196 3.99 -1.39 68.42
CA VAL A 196 2.67 -1.51 67.76
C VAL A 196 2.28 -0.23 67.00
N ASP A 197 2.63 0.94 67.54
CA ASP A 197 2.33 2.23 66.91
C ASP A 197 3.02 2.40 65.55
N VAL A 198 4.24 1.87 65.38
CA VAL A 198 4.96 1.94 64.09
C VAL A 198 4.27 1.06 63.05
N ALA A 199 3.79 -0.12 63.44
CA ALA A 199 3.04 -1.00 62.55
C ALA A 199 1.71 -0.35 62.10
N ASN A 200 1.03 0.37 62.99
CA ASN A 200 -0.19 1.11 62.67
C ASN A 200 0.09 2.28 61.71
N ILE A 201 1.14 3.07 61.96
CA ILE A 201 1.57 4.14 61.03
C ILE A 201 1.87 3.58 59.64
N ILE A 202 2.58 2.45 59.53
CA ILE A 202 2.85 1.81 58.23
C ILE A 202 1.53 1.44 57.54
N ALA A 203 0.58 0.88 58.26
CA ALA A 203 -0.72 0.51 57.72
C ALA A 203 -1.50 1.75 57.21
N ASP A 204 -1.52 2.83 57.99
CA ASP A 204 -2.20 4.09 57.66
C ASP A 204 -1.57 4.77 56.44
N VAL A 205 -0.23 4.87 56.39
CA VAL A 205 0.50 5.40 55.24
C VAL A 205 0.23 4.55 53.97
N ILE A 206 0.27 3.22 54.08
CA ILE A 206 -0.07 2.34 52.95
C ILE A 206 -1.52 2.54 52.49
N ALA A 207 -2.47 2.71 53.42
CA ALA A 207 -3.87 2.96 53.09
C ALA A 207 -4.05 4.30 52.36
N GLY A 208 -3.41 5.38 52.84
CA GLY A 208 -3.43 6.69 52.19
C GLY A 208 -2.81 6.66 50.79
N ILE A 209 -1.67 5.96 50.61
CA ILE A 209 -1.07 5.77 49.27
C ILE A 209 -2.04 5.03 48.34
N LYS A 210 -2.69 3.96 48.81
CA LYS A 210 -3.66 3.21 47.99
C LYS A 210 -4.85 4.07 47.56
N ALA A 211 -5.35 4.94 48.45
CA ALA A 211 -6.41 5.88 48.12
C ALA A 211 -5.97 6.86 47.02
N MET A 212 -4.75 7.40 47.13
CA MET A 212 -4.16 8.29 46.13
C MET A 212 -3.97 7.61 44.76
N VAL A 213 -3.46 6.38 44.74
CA VAL A 213 -3.33 5.60 43.49
C VAL A 213 -4.70 5.36 42.85
N LYS A 214 -5.73 5.10 43.65
CA LYS A 214 -7.09 4.92 43.14
C LYS A 214 -7.65 6.18 42.48
N GLU A 215 -7.38 7.37 43.03
CA GLU A 215 -7.76 8.65 42.40
C GLU A 215 -7.07 8.81 41.03
N PHE A 216 -5.78 8.55 40.97
CA PHE A 216 -4.97 8.58 39.75
C PHE A 216 -5.46 7.58 38.69
N ASP A 217 -5.82 6.36 39.09
CA ASP A 217 -6.38 5.34 38.20
C ASP A 217 -7.73 5.76 37.64
N ILE A 218 -8.60 6.41 38.43
CA ILE A 218 -9.90 6.91 37.96
C ILE A 218 -9.69 7.96 36.86
N GLU A 219 -8.77 8.90 37.06
CA GLU A 219 -8.49 9.97 36.10
C GLU A 219 -7.85 9.44 34.82
N GLN A 220 -6.85 8.55 34.93
CA GLN A 220 -6.28 7.88 33.75
C GLN A 220 -7.32 7.09 32.97
N ASN A 221 -8.18 6.33 33.66
CA ASN A 221 -9.23 5.54 33.00
C ASN A 221 -10.26 6.43 32.31
N LYS A 222 -10.57 7.61 32.86
CA LYS A 222 -11.44 8.59 32.21
C LYS A 222 -10.81 9.08 30.90
N LEU A 223 -9.55 9.52 30.92
CA LEU A 223 -8.83 9.96 29.72
C LEU A 223 -8.69 8.86 28.67
N ARG A 224 -8.40 7.62 29.09
CA ARG A 224 -8.36 6.46 28.19
C ARG A 224 -9.70 6.21 27.51
N LYS A 225 -10.80 6.28 28.26
CA LYS A 225 -12.16 6.16 27.71
C LYS A 225 -12.50 7.30 26.75
N GLU A 226 -12.07 8.53 27.04
CA GLU A 226 -12.24 9.67 26.12
C GLU A 226 -11.44 9.46 24.83
N LEU A 227 -10.21 8.97 24.91
CA LEU A 227 -9.38 8.64 23.76
C LEU A 227 -9.99 7.49 22.94
N GLU A 228 -10.48 6.43 23.59
CA GLU A 228 -11.18 5.32 22.94
C GLU A 228 -12.47 5.78 22.24
N ALA A 229 -13.28 6.63 22.91
CA ALA A 229 -14.50 7.18 22.35
C ALA A 229 -14.21 8.10 21.16
N HIS A 230 -13.17 8.93 21.25
CA HIS A 230 -12.71 9.78 20.16
C HIS A 230 -12.23 8.95 18.96
N TYR A 231 -11.43 7.92 19.22
CA TYR A 231 -10.97 6.98 18.18
C TYR A 231 -12.14 6.24 17.52
N LYS A 232 -13.10 5.74 18.31
CA LYS A 232 -14.30 5.10 17.80
C LYS A 232 -15.13 6.07 16.94
N GLY A 233 -15.37 7.28 17.44
CA GLY A 233 -16.06 8.34 16.71
C GLY A 233 -15.38 8.71 15.41
N PHE A 234 -14.05 8.68 15.35
CA PHE A 234 -13.29 8.92 14.12
C PHE A 234 -13.38 7.78 13.11
N VAL A 235 -13.29 6.53 13.58
CA VAL A 235 -13.48 5.35 12.74
C VAL A 235 -14.90 5.29 12.19
N GLU A 236 -15.88 5.75 12.97
CA GLU A 236 -17.30 5.83 12.58
C GLU A 236 -17.62 7.09 11.76
N SER A 237 -16.83 8.16 11.86
CA SER A 237 -17.04 9.39 11.10
C SER A 237 -16.79 9.15 9.61
N ASN A 238 -17.70 9.66 8.76
CA ASN A 238 -17.59 9.62 7.29
C ASN A 238 -16.40 10.45 6.81
N GLN A 239 -15.19 9.89 6.91
CA GLN A 239 -13.99 10.54 6.45
C GLN A 239 -13.97 10.60 4.95
N THR A 240 -14.12 11.82 4.43
CA THR A 240 -14.17 12.11 3.01
C THR A 240 -12.85 12.71 2.57
N ASN A 241 -12.22 12.09 1.58
CA ASN A 241 -11.05 12.60 0.90
C ASN A 241 -11.37 12.80 -0.57
N LEU A 242 -11.00 13.96 -1.09
CA LEU A 242 -11.08 14.26 -2.52
C LEU A 242 -9.69 14.66 -2.99
N SER A 243 -9.20 13.99 -4.02
CA SER A 243 -7.89 14.25 -4.63
C SER A 243 -8.06 14.47 -6.12
N VAL A 244 -7.36 15.47 -6.64
CA VAL A 244 -7.22 15.70 -8.08
C VAL A 244 -5.77 15.57 -8.48
N PHE A 245 -5.50 15.00 -9.64
CA PHE A 245 -4.14 14.79 -10.11
C PHE A 245 -4.08 14.88 -11.62
N THR A 246 -2.88 15.12 -12.12
CA THR A 246 -2.57 14.90 -13.53
C THR A 246 -1.47 13.84 -13.63
N PHE A 247 -1.43 13.15 -14.76
CA PHE A 247 -0.48 12.09 -15.00
C PHE A 247 -0.01 12.13 -16.44
N GLY A 248 1.15 11.55 -16.68
CA GLY A 248 1.64 11.35 -18.02
C GLY A 248 2.68 10.24 -18.08
N GLY A 249 3.06 9.87 -19.29
CA GLY A 249 4.03 8.81 -19.49
C GLY A 249 4.44 8.64 -20.93
N ILE A 250 5.46 7.81 -21.13
CA ILE A 250 6.04 7.46 -22.43
C ILE A 250 5.99 5.95 -22.54
N ASP A 251 5.48 5.47 -23.68
CA ASP A 251 5.45 4.06 -24.06
C ASP A 251 6.52 3.83 -25.13
N ALA A 252 7.25 2.72 -25.07
CA ALA A 252 8.17 2.33 -26.14
C ALA A 252 8.15 0.82 -26.33
N SER A 253 8.06 0.37 -27.58
CA SER A 253 8.15 -1.06 -27.93
C SER A 253 8.90 -1.27 -29.24
N SER A 254 9.38 -2.49 -29.45
CA SER A 254 10.01 -2.88 -30.71
C SER A 254 9.68 -4.32 -31.08
N PHE A 255 9.33 -4.54 -32.35
CA PHE A 255 8.96 -5.85 -32.88
C PHE A 255 9.39 -5.95 -34.36
N LYS A 256 9.27 -7.13 -34.95
CA LYS A 256 9.52 -7.34 -36.38
C LYS A 256 8.18 -7.42 -37.13
N ARG A 257 8.05 -6.71 -38.23
CA ARG A 257 6.87 -6.71 -39.10
C ARG A 257 7.21 -7.31 -40.45
N VAL A 258 6.22 -7.93 -41.09
CA VAL A 258 6.33 -8.46 -42.46
C VAL A 258 5.21 -7.84 -43.28
N ASP A 259 5.60 -7.05 -44.28
CA ASP A 259 4.68 -6.51 -45.28
C ASP A 259 4.57 -7.44 -46.49
N SER A 260 5.70 -7.98 -46.94
CA SER A 260 5.79 -8.92 -48.05
C SER A 260 6.98 -9.86 -47.87
N ILE A 261 6.89 -11.04 -48.47
CA ILE A 261 7.97 -12.05 -48.43
C ILE A 261 8.89 -11.84 -49.63
N HIS A 262 10.13 -11.43 -49.36
CA HIS A 262 11.19 -11.35 -50.35
C HIS A 262 11.82 -12.74 -50.55
N THR A 263 11.51 -13.37 -51.68
CA THR A 263 11.95 -14.74 -52.01
C THR A 263 13.46 -14.85 -52.26
N THR A 264 14.11 -13.76 -52.65
CA THR A 264 15.56 -13.70 -52.92
C THR A 264 16.39 -13.28 -51.71
N ASP A 265 15.79 -12.54 -50.77
CA ASP A 265 16.43 -12.04 -49.55
C ASP A 265 15.42 -12.10 -48.40
N LEU A 266 15.23 -13.31 -47.85
CA LEU A 266 14.25 -13.51 -46.79
C LEU A 266 14.48 -12.58 -45.58
N PRO A 267 15.73 -12.29 -45.13
CA PRO A 267 15.99 -11.26 -44.12
C PRO A 267 15.37 -9.88 -44.42
N ALA A 268 15.32 -9.45 -45.69
CA ALA A 268 14.69 -8.19 -46.08
C ALA A 268 13.15 -8.19 -45.91
N SER A 269 12.52 -9.35 -45.73
CA SER A 269 11.08 -9.49 -45.44
C SER A 269 10.69 -8.96 -44.07
N PHE A 270 11.66 -8.81 -43.16
CA PHE A 270 11.42 -8.48 -41.76
C PHE A 270 11.87 -7.05 -41.46
N SER A 271 10.94 -6.10 -41.44
CA SER A 271 11.22 -4.74 -40.99
C SER A 271 11.22 -4.68 -39.46
N LYS A 272 12.21 -4.01 -38.87
CA LYS A 272 12.18 -3.72 -37.44
C LYS A 272 11.32 -2.48 -37.22
N GLU A 273 10.21 -2.66 -36.51
CA GLU A 273 9.34 -1.56 -36.09
C GLU A 273 9.73 -1.08 -34.70
N GLU A 274 9.75 0.24 -34.53
CA GLU A 274 9.95 0.90 -33.26
C GLU A 274 8.78 1.85 -33.00
N PHE A 275 8.14 1.64 -31.86
CA PHE A 275 7.06 2.49 -31.40
C PHE A 275 7.53 3.36 -30.24
N ARG A 276 7.15 4.64 -30.29
CA ARG A 276 7.24 5.58 -29.18
C ARG A 276 5.93 6.33 -29.09
N GLY A 277 5.24 6.14 -27.96
CA GLY A 277 3.96 6.73 -27.64
C GLY A 277 4.05 7.58 -26.38
N GLY A 278 2.94 8.22 -26.06
CA GLY A 278 2.83 8.99 -24.84
C GLY A 278 1.40 9.04 -24.37
N ILE A 279 1.23 9.27 -23.07
CA ILE A 279 -0.05 9.49 -22.43
C ILE A 279 0.03 10.75 -21.59
N TRP A 280 -1.04 11.53 -21.57
CA TRP A 280 -1.21 12.64 -20.64
C TRP A 280 -2.68 12.77 -20.27
N GLY A 281 -2.98 12.99 -19.00
CA GLY A 281 -4.35 13.02 -18.53
C GLY A 281 -4.54 13.62 -17.14
N ILE A 282 -5.80 13.63 -16.74
CA ILE A 282 -6.25 14.10 -15.43
C ILE A 282 -7.04 12.99 -14.73
N GLY A 283 -7.03 13.04 -13.40
CA GLY A 283 -7.75 12.08 -12.59
C GLY A 283 -8.30 12.68 -11.32
N LEU A 284 -9.33 12.02 -10.82
CA LEU A 284 -10.04 12.35 -9.60
C LEU A 284 -10.19 11.09 -8.77
N ASN A 285 -9.84 11.18 -7.48
CA ASN A 285 -10.06 10.12 -6.51
C ASN A 285 -10.92 10.67 -5.37
N TYR A 286 -12.11 10.09 -5.22
CA TYR A 286 -12.99 10.32 -4.09
C TYR A 286 -12.94 9.11 -3.17
N GLN A 287 -12.79 9.32 -1.87
CA GLN A 287 -12.83 8.26 -0.88
C GLN A 287 -13.74 8.68 0.27
N THR A 288 -14.65 7.80 0.65
CA THR A 288 -15.43 7.93 1.89
C THR A 288 -15.48 6.60 2.61
N ASN A 289 -14.92 6.54 3.82
CA ASN A 289 -14.79 5.31 4.61
C ASN A 289 -14.20 4.13 3.81
N ARG A 290 -15.06 3.14 3.51
CA ARG A 290 -14.77 1.89 2.81
C ARG A 290 -14.93 1.99 1.29
N LEU A 291 -15.59 3.05 0.81
CA LEU A 291 -15.85 3.32 -0.59
C LEU A 291 -14.75 4.22 -1.18
N LYS A 292 -14.23 3.85 -2.35
CA LYS A 292 -13.36 4.70 -3.15
C LYS A 292 -13.87 4.70 -4.58
N ILE A 293 -13.84 5.87 -5.20
CA ILE A 293 -14.19 6.05 -6.60
C ILE A 293 -13.01 6.74 -7.25
N GLY A 294 -12.49 6.15 -8.32
CA GLY A 294 -11.44 6.73 -9.13
C GLY A 294 -11.93 6.97 -10.54
N PHE A 295 -11.58 8.11 -11.10
CA PHE A 295 -11.89 8.48 -12.48
C PHE A 295 -10.63 9.02 -13.13
N THR A 296 -10.35 8.60 -14.37
CA THR A 296 -9.32 9.23 -15.19
C THR A 296 -9.79 9.47 -16.61
N TYR A 297 -9.29 10.56 -17.18
CA TYR A 297 -9.44 10.88 -18.59
C TYR A 297 -8.08 11.26 -19.16
N ALA A 298 -7.68 10.64 -20.26
CA ALA A 298 -6.37 10.87 -20.88
C ALA A 298 -6.45 10.97 -22.38
N TYR A 299 -5.49 11.68 -22.94
CA TYR A 299 -5.10 11.60 -24.33
C TYR A 299 -3.90 10.67 -24.46
N ARG A 300 -3.93 9.75 -25.43
CA ARG A 300 -2.90 8.74 -25.62
C ARG A 300 -2.54 8.57 -27.09
N LYS A 301 -1.24 8.64 -27.38
CA LYS A 301 -0.66 8.19 -28.65
C LYS A 301 -0.19 6.75 -28.48
N THR A 302 -0.84 5.82 -29.18
CA THR A 302 -0.62 4.37 -29.11
C THR A 302 -0.43 3.78 -30.51
N ASN A 303 -0.43 2.46 -30.63
CA ASN A 303 -0.41 1.73 -31.89
C ASN A 303 -1.37 0.53 -31.80
N ASN A 304 -1.60 -0.13 -32.92
CA ASN A 304 -2.47 -1.30 -33.00
C ASN A 304 -1.70 -2.63 -32.98
N PHE A 305 -0.55 -2.69 -32.30
CA PHE A 305 0.28 -3.91 -32.26
C PHE A 305 -0.51 -5.15 -31.81
N SER A 306 -1.43 -5.00 -30.85
CA SER A 306 -2.27 -6.10 -30.34
C SER A 306 -3.25 -6.69 -31.37
N LEU A 307 -3.43 -6.02 -32.51
CA LEU A 307 -4.29 -6.47 -33.60
C LEU A 307 -3.51 -7.08 -34.76
N LEU A 308 -2.18 -7.16 -34.67
CA LEU A 308 -1.35 -7.81 -35.68
C LEU A 308 -1.34 -9.32 -35.47
N ASP A 309 -1.34 -10.07 -36.57
CA ASP A 309 -1.24 -11.52 -36.53
C ASP A 309 0.22 -11.95 -36.34
N LYS A 310 0.48 -12.76 -35.31
CA LYS A 310 1.81 -13.34 -35.05
C LYS A 310 2.05 -14.53 -35.98
N THR A 311 3.18 -14.54 -36.68
CA THR A 311 3.63 -15.65 -37.52
C THR A 311 5.10 -15.98 -37.27
N ASP A 312 5.41 -17.26 -37.06
CA ASP A 312 6.77 -17.75 -36.87
C ASP A 312 7.32 -18.27 -38.21
N TYR A 313 8.46 -17.74 -38.62
CA TYR A 313 9.13 -18.10 -39.87
C TYR A 313 10.42 -18.87 -39.58
N THR A 314 10.69 -19.95 -40.32
CA THR A 314 11.95 -20.68 -40.23
C THR A 314 12.83 -20.36 -41.44
N LEU A 315 13.82 -19.49 -41.27
CA LEU A 315 14.86 -19.27 -42.27
C LEU A 315 15.81 -20.48 -42.26
N THR A 316 15.92 -21.17 -43.38
CA THR A 316 16.87 -22.27 -43.55
C THR A 316 17.93 -21.86 -44.57
N SER A 317 19.18 -21.74 -44.13
CA SER A 317 20.35 -21.56 -44.98
C SER A 317 21.06 -22.89 -45.16
N MET A 318 21.44 -23.21 -46.40
CA MET A 318 22.27 -24.38 -46.71
C MET A 318 23.65 -23.91 -47.16
N TYR A 319 24.69 -24.38 -46.51
CA TYR A 319 26.07 -24.11 -46.87
C TYR A 319 26.70 -25.40 -47.38
N THR A 320 27.06 -25.44 -48.65
CA THR A 320 27.79 -26.57 -49.22
C THR A 320 29.28 -26.30 -49.12
N SER A 321 30.02 -27.12 -48.37
CA SER A 321 31.48 -27.03 -48.28
C SER A 321 32.08 -28.43 -48.38
N GLY A 322 32.99 -28.64 -49.34
CA GLY A 322 33.67 -29.93 -49.54
C GLY A 322 32.73 -31.11 -49.84
N GLY A 323 31.55 -30.86 -50.42
CA GLY A 323 30.54 -31.91 -50.70
C GLY A 323 29.63 -32.27 -49.52
N GLN A 324 29.78 -31.62 -48.36
CA GLN A 324 28.86 -31.72 -47.24
C GLN A 324 27.91 -30.52 -47.21
N GLU A 325 26.62 -30.76 -46.96
CA GLU A 325 25.61 -29.71 -46.78
C GLU A 325 25.41 -29.43 -45.28
N LEU A 326 25.76 -28.23 -44.85
CA LEU A 326 25.47 -27.72 -43.52
C LEU A 326 24.16 -26.93 -43.55
N LYS A 327 23.14 -27.45 -42.88
CA LYS A 327 21.84 -26.78 -42.73
C LYS A 327 21.83 -25.94 -41.45
N GLN A 328 21.71 -24.63 -41.60
CA GLN A 328 21.48 -23.70 -40.49
C GLN A 328 20.02 -23.22 -40.54
N SER A 329 19.26 -23.48 -39.48
CA SER A 329 17.90 -22.95 -39.34
C SER A 329 17.87 -21.85 -38.28
N LYS A 330 17.14 -20.76 -38.58
CA LYS A 330 16.91 -19.62 -37.71
C LYS A 330 15.42 -19.31 -37.69
N GLU A 331 14.81 -19.42 -36.52
CA GLU A 331 13.43 -19.00 -36.31
C GLU A 331 13.37 -17.48 -36.19
N ILE A 332 12.34 -16.89 -36.79
CA ILE A 332 12.06 -15.46 -36.79
C ILE A 332 10.56 -15.30 -36.58
N THR A 333 10.16 -14.83 -35.40
CA THR A 333 8.83 -14.31 -35.17
C THR A 333 8.69 -12.95 -35.84
N ALA A 334 7.61 -12.77 -36.58
CA ALA A 334 7.22 -11.46 -37.08
C ALA A 334 5.70 -11.32 -37.17
N TYR A 335 5.28 -10.07 -37.34
CA TYR A 335 3.88 -9.68 -37.26
C TYR A 335 3.37 -9.20 -38.61
N THR A 336 2.20 -9.66 -39.02
CA THR A 336 1.55 -9.30 -40.29
C THR A 336 0.25 -8.53 -40.04
N GLY A 337 -0.12 -7.66 -40.97
CA GLY A 337 -1.36 -6.86 -40.89
C GLY A 337 -1.12 -5.36 -41.07
N LYS A 338 -2.21 -4.59 -41.15
CA LYS A 338 -2.16 -3.13 -41.27
C LYS A 338 -1.68 -2.53 -39.95
N TYR A 339 -0.44 -2.07 -39.90
CA TYR A 339 0.13 -1.43 -38.71
C TYR A 339 0.06 0.09 -38.82
N GLY A 340 -0.24 0.75 -37.70
CA GLY A 340 -0.10 2.20 -37.62
C GLY A 340 -0.09 2.73 -36.20
N LYS A 341 0.23 4.02 -36.11
CA LYS A 341 0.17 4.80 -34.86
C LYS A 341 -1.16 5.53 -34.84
N VAL A 342 -1.81 5.54 -33.69
CA VAL A 342 -3.15 6.10 -33.53
C VAL A 342 -3.22 6.92 -32.25
N GLU A 343 -4.06 7.93 -32.27
CA GLU A 343 -4.33 8.78 -31.14
C GLU A 343 -5.74 8.48 -30.64
N VAL A 344 -5.88 8.28 -29.33
CA VAL A 344 -7.13 7.91 -28.69
C VAL A 344 -7.31 8.71 -27.41
N ASN A 345 -8.55 8.80 -26.95
CA ASN A 345 -8.84 9.27 -25.61
C ASN A 345 -9.16 8.05 -24.73
N GLU A 346 -8.61 7.97 -23.53
CA GLU A 346 -8.92 6.91 -22.58
C GLU A 346 -9.81 7.45 -21.46
N LEU A 347 -10.87 6.72 -21.15
CA LEU A 347 -11.72 6.97 -19.99
C LEU A 347 -11.73 5.74 -19.10
N ASN A 348 -11.42 5.91 -17.82
CA ASN A 348 -11.40 4.82 -16.85
C ASN A 348 -12.15 5.20 -15.58
N LEU A 349 -12.83 4.22 -14.99
CA LEU A 349 -13.56 4.35 -13.74
C LEU A 349 -13.31 3.12 -12.86
N ASP A 350 -13.06 3.31 -11.57
CA ASP A 350 -13.07 2.26 -10.56
C ASP A 350 -13.99 2.64 -9.41
N VAL A 351 -14.76 1.68 -8.93
CA VAL A 351 -15.56 1.77 -7.71
C VAL A 351 -15.11 0.64 -6.79
N LEU A 352 -14.35 1.00 -5.76
CA LEU A 352 -13.81 0.06 -4.80
C LEU A 352 -14.59 0.12 -3.49
N TYR A 353 -14.98 -1.05 -2.98
CA TYR A 353 -15.58 -1.19 -1.67
C TYR A 353 -14.80 -2.19 -0.84
N THR A 354 -14.53 -1.84 0.42
CA THR A 354 -13.66 -2.67 1.25
C THR A 354 -14.40 -3.30 2.44
N ILE A 355 -14.20 -4.59 2.63
CA ILE A 355 -14.94 -5.45 3.57
C ILE A 355 -13.92 -6.15 4.49
N GLY A 356 -14.05 -5.95 5.80
CA GLY A 356 -13.26 -6.71 6.78
C GLY A 356 -13.74 -8.17 6.86
N LEU A 357 -12.82 -9.13 6.84
CA LEU A 357 -13.14 -10.55 6.80
C LEU A 357 -13.15 -11.18 8.20
N GLY A 358 -14.13 -10.84 9.04
CA GLY A 358 -14.32 -11.42 10.38
C GLY A 358 -14.08 -10.45 11.54
N LYS A 359 -14.54 -10.81 12.75
CA LYS A 359 -14.32 -10.01 13.98
C LYS A 359 -12.86 -10.17 14.43
N GLY A 360 -12.07 -9.10 14.33
CA GLY A 360 -10.66 -9.12 14.73
C GLY A 360 -9.72 -9.76 13.71
N ALA A 361 -10.21 -10.12 12.52
CA ALA A 361 -9.37 -10.73 11.50
C ALA A 361 -8.35 -9.75 10.94
N ASP A 362 -7.11 -10.21 10.80
CA ASP A 362 -6.01 -9.46 10.19
C ASP A 362 -6.11 -9.37 8.67
N THR A 363 -7.29 -9.55 8.09
CA THR A 363 -7.49 -9.54 6.63
C THR A 363 -8.75 -8.80 6.20
N TYR A 364 -8.72 -8.27 4.98
CA TYR A 364 -9.86 -7.62 4.34
C TYR A 364 -9.91 -7.97 2.85
N ALA A 365 -11.13 -7.96 2.29
CA ALA A 365 -11.38 -8.04 0.86
C ALA A 365 -11.68 -6.65 0.31
N MET A 366 -11.20 -6.36 -0.89
CA MET A 366 -11.49 -5.17 -1.65
C MET A 366 -12.18 -5.57 -2.94
N LEU A 367 -13.47 -5.27 -3.03
CA LEU A 367 -14.25 -5.44 -4.25
C LEU A 367 -14.01 -4.22 -5.14
N ASN A 368 -13.81 -4.43 -6.43
CA ASN A 368 -13.61 -3.37 -7.42
C ASN A 368 -14.47 -3.63 -8.64
N ALA A 369 -15.48 -2.80 -8.88
CA ALA A 369 -16.14 -2.73 -10.18
C ALA A 369 -15.43 -1.68 -11.03
N TYR A 370 -15.12 -1.98 -12.28
CA TYR A 370 -14.35 -1.09 -13.12
C TYR A 370 -14.82 -1.05 -14.56
N LEU A 371 -14.54 0.09 -15.20
CA LEU A 371 -14.72 0.34 -16.62
C LEU A 371 -13.41 0.89 -17.20
N ARG A 372 -13.04 0.41 -18.37
CA ARG A 372 -11.92 0.90 -19.18
C ARG A 372 -12.41 1.17 -20.57
N SER A 373 -12.02 2.29 -21.17
CA SER A 373 -12.47 2.61 -22.53
C SER A 373 -11.40 3.33 -23.32
N ASN A 374 -11.28 2.95 -24.58
CA ASN A 374 -10.60 3.70 -25.63
C ASN A 374 -11.69 4.36 -26.48
N MET A 375 -11.81 5.67 -26.41
CA MET A 375 -12.82 6.48 -27.07
C MET A 375 -12.17 7.39 -28.11
N PHE A 376 -12.97 7.84 -29.08
CA PHE A 376 -12.58 8.88 -30.04
C PHE A 376 -11.27 8.59 -30.78
N SER A 377 -11.09 7.34 -31.21
CA SER A 377 -9.93 6.97 -32.02
C SER A 377 -9.85 7.84 -33.27
N ARG A 378 -8.67 8.39 -33.55
CA ARG A 378 -8.44 9.20 -34.76
C ARG A 378 -8.38 8.36 -36.03
N ASP A 379 -8.20 7.04 -35.89
CA ASP A 379 -8.22 6.09 -36.99
C ASP A 379 -8.92 4.81 -36.50
N GLU A 380 -10.25 4.77 -36.66
CA GLU A 380 -11.08 3.64 -36.23
C GLU A 380 -10.85 2.37 -37.06
N GLU A 381 -10.31 2.50 -38.28
CA GLU A 381 -9.92 1.33 -39.08
C GLU A 381 -8.69 0.63 -38.50
N LEU A 382 -7.73 1.40 -37.97
CA LEU A 382 -6.54 0.84 -37.34
C LEU A 382 -6.81 0.36 -35.92
N LEU A 383 -7.57 1.13 -35.14
CA LEU A 383 -7.87 0.82 -33.75
C LEU A 383 -9.28 1.35 -33.42
N PRO A 384 -10.30 0.49 -33.48
CA PRO A 384 -11.65 0.91 -33.17
C PRO A 384 -11.80 1.25 -31.68
N GLY A 385 -12.78 2.09 -31.36
CA GLY A 385 -13.14 2.35 -29.97
C GLY A 385 -13.59 1.08 -29.27
N SER A 386 -13.18 0.91 -28.01
CA SER A 386 -13.52 -0.28 -27.22
C SER A 386 -13.86 0.11 -25.78
N PHE A 387 -14.67 -0.71 -25.13
CA PHE A 387 -14.92 -0.59 -23.71
C PHE A 387 -14.94 -1.95 -23.04
N ASN A 388 -14.28 -2.04 -21.88
CA ASN A 388 -14.22 -3.23 -21.06
C ASN A 388 -14.92 -2.92 -19.74
N ILE A 389 -15.66 -3.90 -19.22
CA ILE A 389 -16.25 -3.84 -17.88
C ILE A 389 -15.83 -5.07 -17.10
N GLY A 390 -15.57 -4.89 -15.81
CA GLY A 390 -15.18 -6.03 -14.98
C GLY A 390 -15.43 -5.80 -13.50
N VAL A 391 -15.36 -6.90 -12.77
CA VAL A 391 -15.39 -6.94 -11.32
C VAL A 391 -14.21 -7.75 -10.81
N ALA A 392 -13.57 -7.27 -9.75
CA ALA A 392 -12.44 -7.94 -9.12
C ALA A 392 -12.60 -7.96 -7.60
N SER A 393 -12.06 -9.00 -6.97
CA SER A 393 -11.92 -9.10 -5.53
C SER A 393 -10.46 -9.32 -5.19
N TYR A 394 -9.91 -8.46 -4.33
CA TYR A 394 -8.53 -8.49 -3.90
C TYR A 394 -8.47 -8.72 -2.40
N PHE A 395 -7.56 -9.58 -1.94
CA PHE A 395 -7.42 -9.95 -0.55
C PHE A 395 -6.14 -9.34 0.01
N PHE A 396 -6.25 -8.74 1.19
CA PHE A 396 -5.12 -8.08 1.85
C PHE A 396 -5.09 -8.44 3.33
N THR A 397 -3.90 -8.33 3.92
CA THR A 397 -3.75 -8.26 5.38
C THR A 397 -4.05 -6.86 5.91
N ARG A 398 -4.29 -6.69 7.22
CA ARG A 398 -4.48 -5.40 7.89
C ARG A 398 -3.28 -4.47 7.76
N LYS A 399 -2.08 -5.05 7.56
CA LYS A 399 -0.84 -4.33 7.22
C LYS A 399 -0.74 -3.97 5.72
N SER A 400 -1.83 -4.12 4.96
CA SER A 400 -1.92 -3.87 3.52
C SER A 400 -1.00 -4.74 2.66
N LYS A 401 -0.59 -5.92 3.15
CA LYS A 401 0.10 -6.92 2.29
C LYS A 401 -0.93 -7.59 1.39
N PHE A 402 -0.71 -7.59 0.08
CA PHE A 402 -1.55 -8.29 -0.90
C PHE A 402 -1.39 -9.81 -0.77
N LEU A 403 -2.51 -10.51 -0.70
CA LEU A 403 -2.59 -11.97 -0.58
C LEU A 403 -2.94 -12.64 -1.91
N GLY A 404 -3.55 -11.90 -2.85
CA GLY A 404 -4.03 -12.41 -4.12
C GLY A 404 -5.33 -11.74 -4.54
N GLY A 405 -5.79 -12.03 -5.75
CA GLY A 405 -7.07 -11.53 -6.23
C GLY A 405 -7.65 -12.38 -7.35
N LEU A 406 -8.92 -12.18 -7.62
CA LEU A 406 -9.66 -12.81 -8.71
C LEU A 406 -10.39 -11.71 -9.47
N TYR A 407 -10.53 -11.87 -10.79
CA TYR A 407 -11.34 -10.96 -11.59
C TYR A 407 -12.16 -11.70 -12.65
N VAL A 408 -13.25 -11.06 -13.04
CA VAL A 408 -14.07 -11.40 -14.20
C VAL A 408 -14.19 -10.14 -15.04
N GLU A 409 -13.85 -10.23 -16.32
CA GLU A 409 -13.91 -9.10 -17.25
C GLU A 409 -14.62 -9.51 -18.54
N LEU A 410 -15.51 -8.64 -19.02
CA LEU A 410 -16.01 -8.66 -20.38
C LEU A 410 -15.18 -7.66 -21.20
N PRO A 411 -14.17 -8.12 -21.96
CA PRO A 411 -13.40 -7.25 -22.83
C PRO A 411 -14.25 -6.84 -24.03
N ASP A 412 -14.00 -5.63 -24.54
CA ASP A 412 -14.59 -5.09 -25.76
C ASP A 412 -16.08 -5.39 -25.89
N VAL A 413 -16.90 -4.88 -24.98
CA VAL A 413 -18.31 -5.26 -24.84
C VAL A 413 -19.09 -5.14 -26.15
N ASP A 414 -18.79 -4.17 -26.99
CA ASP A 414 -19.42 -3.98 -28.31
C ASP A 414 -18.87 -4.89 -29.41
N ASP A 415 -17.83 -5.68 -29.13
CA ASP A 415 -17.12 -6.53 -30.09
C ASP A 415 -16.55 -5.71 -31.25
N SER A 416 -16.14 -4.47 -30.97
CA SER A 416 -15.65 -3.50 -31.94
C SER A 416 -14.44 -4.02 -32.73
N TYR A 417 -13.53 -4.75 -32.08
CA TYR A 417 -12.36 -5.33 -32.75
C TYR A 417 -12.72 -6.49 -33.68
N GLU A 418 -13.70 -7.32 -33.33
CA GLU A 418 -14.17 -8.37 -34.24
C GLU A 418 -14.95 -7.77 -35.40
N LYS A 419 -15.77 -6.74 -35.16
CA LYS A 419 -16.55 -6.03 -36.19
C LYS A 419 -15.70 -5.23 -37.16
N SER A 420 -14.48 -4.81 -36.78
CA SER A 420 -13.57 -4.11 -37.70
C SER A 420 -12.90 -5.05 -38.71
N LYS A 421 -13.03 -6.37 -38.54
CA LYS A 421 -12.49 -7.35 -39.49
C LYS A 421 -13.41 -7.50 -40.71
N PRO A 422 -12.88 -7.95 -41.86
CA PRO A 422 -13.70 -8.35 -43.00
C PRO A 422 -14.77 -9.39 -42.59
N ASP A 423 -15.98 -9.29 -43.15
CA ASP A 423 -17.16 -10.10 -42.77
C ASP A 423 -16.88 -11.61 -42.72
N ASP A 424 -16.06 -12.12 -43.64
CA ASP A 424 -15.68 -13.53 -43.72
C ASP A 424 -14.74 -14.00 -42.58
N LYS A 425 -14.11 -13.06 -41.89
CA LYS A 425 -13.18 -13.30 -40.77
C LYS A 425 -13.74 -12.91 -39.41
N GLN A 426 -14.93 -12.29 -39.36
CA GLN A 426 -15.54 -11.88 -38.10
C GLN A 426 -15.93 -13.10 -37.26
N ASN A 427 -15.57 -13.10 -35.98
CA ASN A 427 -16.00 -14.12 -35.03
C ASN A 427 -16.81 -13.49 -33.90
N ILE A 428 -17.95 -12.88 -34.25
CA ILE A 428 -18.81 -12.20 -33.29
C ILE A 428 -19.41 -13.22 -32.32
N ARG A 429 -19.16 -13.02 -31.03
CA ARG A 429 -19.59 -13.96 -29.98
C ARG A 429 -20.51 -13.26 -28.98
N PRO A 430 -21.54 -13.96 -28.44
CA PRO A 430 -22.34 -13.42 -27.36
C PRO A 430 -21.45 -13.14 -26.13
N ALA A 431 -21.80 -12.11 -25.36
CA ALA A 431 -21.00 -11.63 -24.22
C ALA A 431 -20.56 -12.74 -23.25
N ILE A 432 -21.43 -13.70 -22.96
CA ILE A 432 -21.13 -14.82 -22.04
C ILE A 432 -19.97 -15.72 -22.52
N ARG A 433 -19.75 -15.81 -23.85
CA ARG A 433 -18.64 -16.58 -24.45
C ARG A 433 -17.34 -15.77 -24.57
N ARG A 434 -17.39 -14.48 -24.23
CA ARG A 434 -16.26 -13.55 -24.24
C ARG A 434 -15.79 -13.18 -22.83
N LEU A 435 -16.51 -13.63 -21.80
CA LEU A 435 -16.09 -13.45 -20.41
C LEU A 435 -14.74 -14.09 -20.16
N THR A 436 -13.84 -13.31 -19.57
CA THR A 436 -12.52 -13.75 -19.15
C THR A 436 -12.50 -13.85 -17.63
N PHE A 437 -11.90 -14.93 -17.13
CA PHE A 437 -11.69 -15.18 -15.72
C PHE A 437 -10.19 -15.23 -15.49
N GLY A 438 -9.71 -14.54 -14.46
CA GLY A 438 -8.29 -14.54 -14.15
C GLY A 438 -7.98 -14.47 -12.68
N ILE A 439 -6.77 -14.92 -12.36
CA ILE A 439 -6.18 -14.86 -11.02
C ILE A 439 -5.10 -13.79 -11.06
N VAL A 440 -5.11 -12.91 -10.07
CA VAL A 440 -4.07 -11.89 -9.87
C VAL A 440 -3.15 -12.36 -8.76
N GLY A 441 -1.95 -12.80 -9.15
CA GLY A 441 -0.83 -13.02 -8.24
C GLY A 441 0.17 -11.88 -8.36
N LYS A 442 0.54 -11.27 -7.23
CA LYS A 442 1.64 -10.29 -7.18
C LYS A 442 2.57 -10.66 -6.06
N PHE A 443 3.83 -10.89 -6.41
CA PHE A 443 4.90 -11.03 -5.43
C PHE A 443 5.52 -9.65 -5.21
N SER A 444 5.43 -9.16 -3.98
CA SER A 444 6.19 -8.00 -3.54
C SER A 444 7.44 -8.52 -2.82
N ILE A 445 8.63 -8.09 -3.23
CA ILE A 445 9.89 -8.56 -2.60
C ILE A 445 9.87 -8.35 -1.07
N ASN A 446 9.16 -7.33 -0.59
CA ASN A 446 9.00 -7.06 0.85
C ASN A 446 8.16 -8.12 1.59
N SER A 447 7.26 -8.85 0.92
CA SER A 447 6.53 -9.95 1.57
C SER A 447 7.45 -11.13 1.89
N LEU A 448 8.55 -11.30 1.12
CA LEU A 448 9.57 -12.32 1.36
C LEU A 448 10.56 -11.90 2.45
N ILE A 449 10.94 -10.61 2.51
CA ILE A 449 11.97 -10.11 3.44
C ILE A 449 11.42 -9.88 4.85
N SER A 450 10.10 -9.72 5.03
CA SER A 450 9.47 -9.47 6.35
C SER A 450 9.40 -10.67 7.32
N TRP A 451 10.30 -11.65 7.18
CA TRP A 451 10.46 -12.83 8.04
C TRP A 451 11.56 -12.66 9.11
N GLN A 452 11.83 -11.41 9.50
CA GLN A 452 12.60 -11.00 10.67
C GLN A 452 11.80 -9.89 11.37
#